data_AF-W5TQ09-F1
#
_entry.id   AF-W5TQ09-F1
#
_cell.length_a   1.000
_cell.length_b   1.000
_cell.length_c   1.000
_cell.angle_alpha   90.00
_cell.angle_beta   90.00
_cell.angle_gamma   90.00
#
_symmetry.space_group_name_H-M   'P 1'
#
loop_
_entity.id
_entity.type
_entity.pdbx_description
1 polymer ?
#
loop_
_entity_poly.entity_id
_entity_poly.type
_entity_poly.pdbx_seq_one_letter_code
_entity_poly.pdbx_strand_id
1 'polypeptide(L)' 'MSSRAFGPGDVVIFPDGPFSGICGIVREVDLGRATLRLELTEGVVHREGNVLRERRHAMTVAFDEVELM' A
#
# COMPACT_ATOMS: atom_id res chain seq x y z
N MET A 1 -5.72 -10.34 15.92
CA MET A 1 -6.09 -10.52 14.51
C MET A 1 -7.44 -9.88 14.28
N SER A 2 -7.48 -8.71 13.65
CA SER A 2 -8.74 -8.06 13.25
C SER A 2 -9.39 -8.91 12.15
N SER A 3 -10.63 -9.35 12.35
CA SER A 3 -11.34 -10.29 11.48
C SER A 3 -11.93 -9.63 10.22
N ARG A 4 -11.29 -8.58 9.70
CA ARG A 4 -11.82 -7.80 8.58
C ARG A 4 -11.09 -8.19 7.30
N ALA A 5 -11.86 -8.61 6.29
CA ALA A 5 -11.32 -8.82 4.95
C ALA A 5 -10.92 -7.46 4.34
N PHE A 6 -9.80 -7.45 3.61
CA PHE A 6 -9.34 -6.29 2.87
C PHE A 6 -10.38 -5.83 1.85
N GLY A 7 -10.51 -4.52 1.68
CA GLY A 7 -11.34 -3.88 0.67
C GLY A 7 -10.63 -2.71 -0.02
N PRO A 8 -11.05 -2.35 -1.25
CA PRO A 8 -10.53 -1.16 -1.91
C PRO A 8 -10.71 0.10 -1.05
N GLY A 9 -9.64 0.89 -0.95
CA GLY A 9 -9.57 2.09 -0.12
C GLY A 9 -9.01 1.85 1.28
N ASP A 10 -8.89 0.59 1.73
CA ASP A 10 -8.24 0.30 3.00
C ASP A 10 -6.77 0.72 2.99
N VAL A 11 -6.31 1.20 4.13
CA VAL A 11 -4.89 1.51 4.36
C VAL A 11 -4.26 0.31 5.04
N VAL A 12 -3.16 -0.15 4.47
CA VAL A 12 -2.38 -1.27 4.99
C VAL A 12 -0.96 -0.83 5.29
N ILE A 13 -0.30 -1.55 6.19
CA ILE A 13 1.11 -1.37 6.54
C ILE A 13 1.86 -2.69 6.36
N PHE A 14 3.11 -2.60 5.94
CA PHE A 14 4.03 -3.74 6.01
C PHE A 14 4.63 -3.82 7.42
N PRO A 15 4.34 -4.87 8.21
CA PRO A 15 4.91 -5.00 9.55
C PRO A 15 6.42 -5.28 9.49
N ASP A 16 6.86 -6.08 8.53
CA ASP A 16 8.23 -6.60 8.44
C ASP A 16 8.79 -6.56 7.00
N GLY A 17 10.09 -6.82 6.87
CA GLY A 17 10.77 -6.93 5.57
C GLY A 17 11.25 -5.60 4.97
N PRO A 18 11.63 -5.57 3.69
CA PRO A 18 12.30 -4.43 3.07
C PRO A 18 11.40 -3.19 2.91
N PHE A 19 10.08 -3.38 2.99
CA PHE A 19 9.09 -2.31 2.92
C PHE A 19 8.46 -2.01 4.30
N SER A 20 9.01 -2.58 5.39
CA SER A 20 8.49 -2.39 6.76
C SER A 20 8.28 -0.90 7.07
N GLY A 21 7.12 -0.59 7.66
CA GLY A 21 6.73 0.77 8.03
C GLY A 21 6.15 1.62 6.89
N ILE A 22 6.09 1.11 5.65
CA ILE A 22 5.43 1.81 4.54
C ILE A 22 3.93 1.54 4.58
N CYS A 23 3.13 2.60 4.38
CA CYS A 23 1.69 2.49 4.19
C CYS A 23 1.33 2.40 2.70
N GLY A 24 0.31 1.61 2.38
CA GLY A 24 -0.27 1.50 1.05
C GLY A 24 -1.78 1.57 1.07
N ILE A 25 -2.37 1.99 -0.05
CA ILE A 25 -3.82 1.99 -0.25
C ILE A 25 -4.19 0.79 -1.12
N VAL A 26 -5.12 -0.05 -0.65
CA VAL A 26 -5.66 -1.15 -1.45
C VAL A 26 -6.46 -0.58 -2.62
N ARG A 27 -6.07 -0.94 -3.83
CA ARG A 27 -6.78 -0.59 -5.07
C ARG A 27 -7.67 -1.72 -5.54
N GLU A 28 -7.16 -2.94 -5.53
CA GLU A 28 -7.86 -4.13 -6.00
C GLU A 28 -7.56 -5.31 -5.07
N VAL A 29 -8.54 -6.20 -4.92
CA VAL A 29 -8.42 -7.45 -4.14
C VAL A 29 -8.64 -8.61 -5.10
N ASP A 30 -7.64 -9.47 -5.26
CA ASP A 30 -7.75 -10.72 -6.01
C ASP A 30 -7.81 -11.90 -5.05
N LEU A 31 -9.02 -12.37 -4.76
CA LEU A 31 -9.26 -13.53 -3.90
C LEU A 31 -8.81 -14.85 -4.56
N GLY A 32 -8.77 -14.91 -5.89
CA GLY A 32 -8.36 -16.11 -6.62
C GLY A 32 -6.86 -16.37 -6.52
N ARG A 33 -6.06 -15.30 -6.44
CA ARG A 33 -4.60 -15.35 -6.25
C ARG A 33 -4.15 -15.08 -4.82
N ALA A 34 -5.07 -14.71 -3.93
CA ALA A 34 -4.78 -14.25 -2.58
C ALA A 34 -3.81 -13.05 -2.54
N THR A 35 -4.03 -12.08 -3.42
CA THR A 35 -3.17 -10.90 -3.56
C THR A 35 -3.94 -9.58 -3.54
N LEU A 36 -3.30 -8.51 -3.09
CA LEU A 36 -3.76 -7.13 -3.14
C LEU A 36 -2.94 -6.34 -4.14
N ARG A 37 -3.58 -5.46 -4.90
CA ARG A 37 -2.88 -4.39 -5.62
C ARG A 37 -2.91 -3.14 -4.77
N LEU A 38 -1.73 -2.64 -4.41
CA LEU A 38 -1.55 -1.46 -3.58
C LEU A 38 -1.06 -0.28 -4.42
N GLU A 39 -1.46 0.92 -4.03
CA GLU A 39 -0.79 2.17 -4.39
C GLU A 39 -0.02 2.69 -3.19
N LEU A 40 1.29 2.84 -3.34
CA LEU A 40 2.19 3.45 -2.37
C LEU A 40 2.47 4.88 -2.81
N THR A 41 2.52 5.80 -1.86
CA THR A 41 2.91 7.18 -2.13
C THR A 41 4.21 7.46 -1.39
N GLU A 42 5.28 7.73 -2.12
CA GLU A 42 6.44 8.41 -1.54
C GLU A 42 5.97 9.84 -1.25
N GLY A 43 6.09 10.30 -0.01
CA GLY A 43 5.67 11.64 0.43
C GLY A 43 6.28 12.77 -0.41
N VAL A 44 6.06 14.04 -0.06
CA VAL A 44 6.51 15.18 -0.91
C VAL A 44 8.05 15.21 -1.08
N VAL A 45 8.60 14.54 -2.11
CA VAL A 45 10.06 14.31 -2.22
C VAL A 45 10.78 15.44 -2.95
N HIS A 46 10.09 16.27 -3.75
CA HIS A 46 10.79 17.35 -4.43
C HIS A 46 9.89 18.51 -4.87
N ARG A 47 10.40 19.72 -4.70
CA ARG A 47 9.83 20.95 -5.24
C ARG A 47 10.54 21.27 -6.54
N GLU A 48 10.02 20.78 -7.67
CA GLU A 48 10.54 21.13 -8.99
C GLU A 48 9.83 22.41 -9.46
N GLY A 49 10.55 23.54 -9.47
CA GLY A 49 9.98 24.82 -9.92
C GLY A 49 8.74 25.27 -9.14
N ASN A 50 8.71 25.09 -7.82
CA ASN A 50 7.57 25.36 -6.92
C ASN A 50 6.39 24.38 -6.96
N VAL A 51 6.40 23.35 -7.80
CA VAL A 51 5.34 22.32 -7.83
C VAL A 51 5.70 21.16 -6.91
N LEU A 52 4.81 20.82 -5.98
CA LEU A 52 4.93 19.59 -5.19
C LEU A 52 4.52 18.41 -6.07
N ARG A 53 5.41 17.44 -6.23
CA ARG A 53 5.11 16.17 -6.91
C ARG A 53 5.28 15.01 -5.94
N GLU A 54 4.26 14.17 -5.88
CA GLU A 54 4.30 12.88 -5.22
C GLU A 54 4.71 11.82 -6.24
N ARG A 55 5.52 10.85 -5.82
CA ARG A 55 5.78 9.66 -6.63
C ARG A 55 4.87 8.55 -6.15
N ARG A 56 4.12 7.98 -7.09
CA ARG A 56 3.16 6.90 -6.83
C ARG A 56 3.71 5.62 -7.42
N HIS A 57 3.68 4.57 -6.62
CA HIS A 57 4.15 3.24 -6.99
C HIS A 57 2.98 2.27 -6.87
N ALA A 58 2.87 1.35 -7.82
CA ALA A 58 1.92 0.26 -7.74
C ALA A 58 2.68 -1.03 -7.42
N MET A 59 2.15 -1.82 -6.50
CA MET A 59 2.73 -3.10 -6.11
C MET A 59 1.64 -4.15 -5.90
N THR A 60 1.95 -5.40 -6.20
CA THR A 60 1.09 -6.54 -5.87
C THR A 60 1.73 -7.31 -4.72
N VAL A 61 0.94 -7.60 -3.68
CA VAL A 61 1.41 -8.29 -2.47
C VAL A 61 0.45 -9.40 -2.08
N ALA A 62 0.93 -10.40 -1.35
CA ALA A 62 0.09 -11.41 -0.71
C ALA A 62 -0.60 -10.85 0.54
N PHE A 63 -1.68 -11.50 0.98
CA PHE A 63 -2.47 -11.09 2.14
C PHE A 63 -1.70 -11.12 3.46
N ASP A 64 -0.66 -11.94 3.57
CA ASP A 64 0.16 -12.13 4.76
C ASP A 64 1.36 -11.17 4.84
N GLU A 65 1.64 -10.41 3.79
CA GLU A 65 2.72 -9.42 3.77
C GLU A 65 2.32 -8.08 4.42
N VAL A 66 1.03 -7.87 4.70
CA VAL A 66 0.50 -6.59 5.18
C VAL A 66 -0.58 -6.75 6.24
N GLU A 67 -0.73 -5.72 7.07
CA GLU A 67 -1.79 -5.63 8.08
C GLU A 67 -2.66 -4.39 7.83
N LEU A 68 -3.95 -4.48 8.18
CA LEU A 68 -4.84 -3.31 8.19
C LEU A 68 -4.43 -2.33 9.28
N MET A 69 -4.36 -1.03 8.93
CA MET A 69 -4.20 0.06 9.89
C MET A 69 -5.51 0.50 10.53
#